data_AF-A0A7S3VXQ4-F1
#
_entry.id   AF-A0A7S3VXQ4-F1
#
_cell.length_a   1.000
_cell.length_b   1.000
_cell.length_c   1.000
_cell.angle_alpha   90.00
_cell.angle_beta   90.00
_cell.angle_gamma   90.00
#
_symmetry.space_group_name_H-M   'P 1'
#
loop_
_entity.id
_entity.type
_entity.pdbx_description
1 polymer ?
#
loop_
_entity_poly.entity_id
_entity_poly.type
_entity_poly.pdbx_seq_one_letter_code
_entity_poly.pdbx_strand_id
1 'polypeptide(L)'
;ALVDELRGTFEWVAGWDKLAPLLTPEALGLPRTARVADVGCGNSTLPLHLGSLYESVLGLDREQHTAETMRTQHGAEHRRVAWGTCDVCDADSLASACPQGLADLVVDKGMLDCAIVEHDAARLLCNVRSWLLSPRGVYVVVSFRKP
;
A
#
# COMPACT_ATOMS: atom_id res chain seq x y z
N ALA A 1 -19.90 -10.95 -12.70
CA ALA A 1 -20.89 -9.93 -12.30
C ALA A 1 -20.81 -9.77 -10.80
N LEU A 2 -20.10 -8.72 -10.37
CA LEU A 2 -20.06 -8.07 -9.06
C LEU A 2 -18.83 -7.14 -9.11
N VAL A 3 -18.90 -6.16 -10.01
CA VAL A 3 -18.09 -4.95 -9.85
C VAL A 3 -19.04 -4.05 -9.09
N ASP A 4 -19.01 -4.19 -7.76
CA ASP A 4 -19.66 -3.22 -6.90
C ASP A 4 -18.86 -1.94 -7.13
N GLU A 5 -19.41 -1.02 -7.92
CA GLU A 5 -18.88 0.33 -8.07
C GLU A 5 -19.00 1.00 -6.71
N LEU A 6 -18.03 0.75 -5.83
CA LEU A 6 -17.79 1.54 -4.65
C LEU A 6 -17.55 2.97 -5.15
N ARG A 7 -18.60 3.79 -5.06
CA ARG A 7 -18.61 5.15 -5.58
C ARG A 7 -17.39 5.89 -5.05
N GLY A 8 -16.53 6.34 -5.96
CA GLY A 8 -15.33 7.12 -5.60
C GLY A 8 -14.04 6.31 -5.44
N THR A 9 -14.03 5.02 -5.78
CA THR A 9 -12.78 4.22 -5.87
C THR A 9 -12.20 4.19 -7.30
N PHE A 10 -10.88 4.01 -7.43
CA PHE A 10 -10.21 3.89 -8.72
C PHE A 10 -8.98 2.98 -8.65
N GLU A 11 -8.78 2.14 -9.67
CA GLU A 11 -7.69 1.17 -9.73
C GLU A 11 -6.67 1.52 -10.81
N TRP A 12 -5.46 1.90 -10.38
CA TRP A 12 -4.31 2.07 -11.27
C TRP A 12 -3.63 0.73 -11.60
N VAL A 13 -3.04 0.66 -12.80
CA VAL A 13 -2.20 -0.42 -13.36
C VAL A 13 -2.93 -1.76 -13.55
N ALA A 14 -3.47 -2.36 -12.49
CA ALA A 14 -4.14 -3.66 -12.51
C ALA A 14 -5.18 -3.76 -11.39
N GLY A 15 -6.30 -4.42 -11.69
CA GLY A 15 -7.33 -4.77 -10.70
C GLY A 15 -6.97 -6.01 -9.87
N TRP A 16 -7.75 -6.25 -8.82
CA TRP A 16 -7.53 -7.33 -7.86
C TRP A 16 -7.50 -8.72 -8.50
N ASP A 17 -8.29 -8.97 -9.55
CA ASP A 17 -8.33 -10.23 -10.28
C ASP A 17 -6.95 -10.70 -10.77
N LYS A 18 -6.10 -9.75 -11.17
CA LYS A 18 -4.73 -10.03 -11.64
C LYS A 18 -3.73 -10.12 -10.49
N LEU A 19 -3.96 -9.38 -9.41
CA LEU A 19 -3.02 -9.26 -8.29
C LEU A 19 -3.21 -10.35 -7.24
N ALA A 20 -4.44 -10.82 -7.05
CA ALA A 20 -4.81 -11.82 -6.05
C ALA A 20 -3.86 -13.03 -5.98
N PRO A 21 -3.53 -13.72 -7.09
CA PRO A 21 -2.66 -14.91 -7.01
C PRO A 21 -1.22 -14.58 -6.60
N LEU A 22 -0.77 -13.34 -6.79
CA LEU A 22 0.62 -12.91 -6.55
C LEU A 22 0.82 -12.34 -5.14
N LEU A 23 -0.25 -11.84 -4.51
CA LEU A 23 -0.21 -11.16 -3.21
C LEU A 23 -0.70 -12.04 -2.06
N THR A 24 -0.77 -13.36 -2.26
CA THR A 24 -1.11 -14.28 -1.17
C THR A 24 0.07 -14.46 -0.21
N PRO A 25 -0.19 -14.73 1.09
CA PRO A 25 0.84 -15.12 2.04
C PRO A 25 1.71 -16.28 1.51
N GLU A 26 1.08 -17.28 0.90
CA GLU A 26 1.75 -18.45 0.33
C GLU A 26 2.64 -18.09 -0.85
N ALA A 27 2.17 -17.25 -1.78
CA ALA A 27 2.95 -16.82 -2.94
C ALA A 27 4.18 -15.99 -2.54
N LEU A 28 4.09 -15.23 -1.46
CA LEU A 28 5.16 -14.37 -0.97
C LEU A 28 6.01 -15.02 0.14
N GLY A 29 5.67 -16.23 0.58
CA GLY A 29 6.35 -16.90 1.69
C GLY A 29 6.23 -16.16 3.03
N LEU A 30 5.12 -15.46 3.24
CA LEU A 30 4.82 -14.67 4.44
C LEU A 30 3.71 -15.33 5.27
N PRO A 31 3.68 -15.13 6.59
CA PRO A 31 2.53 -15.52 7.40
C PRO A 31 1.37 -14.52 7.23
N ARG A 32 0.14 -14.96 7.53
CA ARG A 32 -1.03 -14.05 7.56
C ARG A 32 -0.91 -12.93 8.60
N THR A 33 -0.09 -13.14 9.63
CA THR A 33 0.24 -12.15 10.65
C THR A 33 1.24 -11.10 10.20
N ALA A 34 1.78 -11.19 8.97
CA ALA A 34 2.66 -10.19 8.40
C ALA A 34 1.98 -8.82 8.39
N ARG A 35 2.73 -7.78 8.76
CA ARG A 35 2.27 -6.38 8.72
C ARG A 35 2.44 -5.87 7.30
N VAL A 36 1.37 -5.32 6.71
CA VAL A 36 1.36 -4.89 5.32
C VAL A 36 1.20 -3.38 5.23
N ALA A 37 1.97 -2.73 4.37
CA ALA A 37 1.76 -1.34 3.97
C ALA A 37 1.47 -1.27 2.45
N ASP A 38 0.38 -0.60 2.07
CA ASP A 38 0.09 -0.23 0.69
C ASP A 38 0.43 1.26 0.51
N VAL A 39 1.48 1.57 -0.24
CA VAL A 39 2.03 2.93 -0.36
C VAL A 39 1.51 3.63 -1.61
N GLY A 40 1.11 4.90 -1.45
CA GLY A 40 0.39 5.63 -2.50
C GLY A 40 -0.95 4.97 -2.80
N CYS A 41 -1.67 4.54 -1.76
CA CYS A 41 -2.86 3.70 -1.91
C CYS A 41 -4.00 4.41 -2.64
N GLY A 42 -4.02 5.74 -2.65
CA GLY A 42 -5.10 6.54 -3.22
C GLY A 42 -6.48 6.09 -2.74
N ASN A 43 -7.43 6.08 -3.66
CA ASN A 43 -8.78 5.54 -3.47
C ASN A 43 -8.91 4.10 -4.02
N SER A 44 -7.82 3.34 -4.04
CA SER A 44 -7.79 1.92 -4.45
C SER A 44 -8.49 1.04 -3.42
N THR A 45 -9.13 -0.03 -3.87
CA THR A 45 -9.70 -1.08 -3.00
C THR A 45 -8.67 -2.12 -2.55
N LEU A 46 -7.44 -2.03 -3.07
CA LEU A 46 -6.35 -2.95 -2.74
C LEU A 46 -6.13 -3.17 -1.22
N PRO A 47 -6.12 -2.14 -0.34
CA PRO A 47 -5.98 -2.37 1.10
C PRO A 47 -7.08 -3.26 1.69
N LEU A 48 -8.30 -3.16 1.17
CA LEU A 48 -9.45 -3.97 1.61
C LEU A 48 -9.25 -5.44 1.26
N HIS A 49 -8.79 -5.70 0.03
CA HIS A 49 -8.47 -7.04 -0.44
C HIS A 49 -7.29 -7.64 0.33
N LEU A 50 -6.24 -6.87 0.58
CA LEU A 50 -5.12 -7.29 1.43
C LEU A 50 -5.60 -7.62 2.85
N GLY A 51 -6.55 -6.87 3.41
CA GLY A 51 -7.14 -7.15 4.73
C GLY A 51 -7.94 -8.46 4.82
N SER A 52 -8.32 -9.04 3.68
CA SER A 52 -8.91 -10.39 3.64
C SER A 52 -7.84 -11.49 3.79
N LEU A 53 -6.60 -11.21 3.37
CA LEU A 53 -5.47 -12.14 3.37
C LEU A 53 -4.61 -12.01 4.63
N TYR A 54 -4.33 -10.78 5.04
CA TYR A 54 -3.46 -10.41 6.14
C TYR A 54 -4.23 -9.82 7.32
N GLU A 55 -3.68 -9.96 8.52
CA GLU A 55 -4.32 -9.53 9.76
C GLU A 55 -4.11 -8.03 10.06
N SER A 56 -3.10 -7.40 9.45
CA SER A 56 -2.76 -6.00 9.68
C SER A 56 -2.31 -5.33 8.37
N VAL A 57 -3.11 -4.38 7.89
CA VAL A 57 -2.85 -3.62 6.66
C VAL A 57 -2.96 -2.12 6.95
N LEU A 58 -2.01 -1.35 6.45
CA LEU A 58 -2.01 0.10 6.49
C LEU A 58 -1.93 0.67 5.07
N GLY A 59 -2.98 1.35 4.62
CA GLY A 59 -2.93 2.18 3.42
C GLY A 59 -2.33 3.55 3.72
N LEU A 60 -1.30 3.95 2.97
CA LEU A 60 -0.63 5.24 3.12
C LEU A 60 -0.80 6.06 1.85
N ASP A 61 -1.22 7.32 1.99
CA ASP A 61 -1.23 8.29 0.90
C ASP A 61 -0.78 9.67 1.38
N ARG A 62 -0.13 10.46 0.53
CA ARG A 62 0.27 11.83 0.90
C ARG A 62 -0.92 12.79 0.96
N GLU A 63 -2.00 12.45 0.26
CA GLU A 63 -3.20 13.28 0.17
C GLU A 63 -4.15 12.95 1.34
N GLN A 64 -4.22 13.87 2.30
CA GLN A 64 -4.97 13.70 3.53
C GLN A 64 -6.46 13.42 3.29
N HIS A 65 -7.08 14.13 2.35
CA HIS A 65 -8.51 14.00 2.10
C HIS A 65 -8.87 12.58 1.62
N THR A 66 -8.01 11.96 0.83
CA THR A 66 -8.15 10.61 0.27
C THR A 66 -8.04 9.57 1.37
N ALA A 67 -7.00 9.65 2.21
CA ALA A 67 -6.84 8.75 3.35
C ALA A 67 -8.03 8.86 4.34
N GLU A 68 -8.50 10.07 4.63
CA GLU A 68 -9.66 10.31 5.49
C GLU A 68 -10.97 9.78 4.88
N THR A 69 -11.16 9.97 3.59
CA THR A 69 -12.33 9.49 2.85
C THR A 69 -12.37 7.97 2.88
N MET A 70 -11.27 7.30 2.54
CA MET A 70 -11.20 5.84 2.55
C MET A 70 -11.43 5.27 3.95
N ARG A 71 -10.84 5.88 4.99
CA ARG A 71 -11.10 5.51 6.38
C ARG A 71 -12.58 5.66 6.76
N THR A 72 -13.22 6.75 6.34
CA THR A 72 -14.62 7.04 6.66
C THR A 72 -15.56 6.05 5.97
N GLN A 73 -15.28 5.74 4.71
CA GLN A 73 -16.10 4.85 3.90
C GLN A 73 -15.98 3.38 4.31
N HIS A 74 -14.77 2.94 4.70
CA HIS A 74 -14.49 1.50 4.85
C HIS A 74 -14.04 1.07 6.24
N GLY A 75 -13.61 1.99 7.11
CA GLY A 75 -12.96 1.63 8.38
C GLY A 75 -13.83 0.88 9.37
N ALA A 76 -15.15 1.10 9.36
CA ALA A 76 -16.08 0.41 10.26
C ALA A 76 -16.22 -1.09 9.93
N GLU A 77 -16.20 -1.42 8.64
CA GLU A 77 -16.41 -2.79 8.13
C GLU A 77 -15.09 -3.56 8.02
N HIS A 78 -13.98 -2.86 7.78
CA HIS A 78 -12.66 -3.46 7.53
C HIS A 78 -11.68 -3.21 8.67
N ARG A 79 -11.94 -3.81 9.85
CA ARG A 79 -11.15 -3.60 11.08
C ARG A 79 -9.66 -3.96 11.01
N ARG A 80 -9.25 -4.74 10.00
CA ARG A 80 -7.85 -5.12 9.76
C ARG A 80 -7.09 -4.08 8.94
N VAL A 81 -7.80 -3.10 8.40
CA VAL A 81 -7.25 -2.06 7.53
C VAL A 81 -7.31 -0.74 8.27
N ALA A 82 -6.17 -0.06 8.31
CA ALA A 82 -6.04 1.31 8.73
C ALA A 82 -5.60 2.17 7.54
N TRP A 83 -5.82 3.48 7.63
CA TRP A 83 -5.37 4.45 6.66
C TRP A 83 -4.62 5.57 7.36
N GLY A 84 -3.54 6.03 6.76
CA GLY A 84 -2.70 7.11 7.29
C GLY A 84 -2.27 8.07 6.19
N THR A 85 -2.07 9.32 6.57
CA THR A 85 -1.47 10.32 5.69
C THR A 85 0.05 10.26 5.85
N CYS A 86 0.78 9.97 4.77
CA CYS A 86 2.24 9.92 4.77
C CYS A 86 2.77 10.15 3.35
N ASP A 87 3.66 11.12 3.19
CA ASP A 87 4.50 11.22 2.00
C ASP A 87 5.70 10.27 2.16
N VAL A 88 5.64 9.13 1.46
CA VAL A 88 6.67 8.09 1.54
C VAL A 88 8.00 8.50 0.89
N CYS A 89 8.04 9.61 0.14
CA CYS A 89 9.28 10.20 -0.39
C CYS A 89 9.94 11.18 0.59
N ASP A 90 9.22 11.62 1.63
CA ASP A 90 9.72 12.53 2.66
C ASP A 90 10.04 11.80 3.97
N ALA A 91 11.30 11.93 4.42
CA ALA A 91 11.78 11.25 5.63
C ALA A 91 11.13 11.80 6.91
N ASP A 92 10.82 13.09 6.95
CA ASP A 92 10.18 13.70 8.13
C ASP A 92 8.71 13.28 8.23
N SER A 93 8.01 13.20 7.09
CA SER A 93 6.67 12.61 7.02
C SER A 93 6.66 11.15 7.51
N LEU A 94 7.61 10.33 7.08
CA LEU A 94 7.73 8.94 7.56
C LEU A 94 7.99 8.86 9.07
N ALA A 95 8.93 9.66 9.57
CA ALA A 95 9.31 9.64 10.98
C ALA A 95 8.17 10.07 11.91
N SER A 96 7.31 10.97 11.45
CA SER A 96 6.12 11.41 12.19
C SER A 96 4.94 10.45 12.07
N ALA A 97 4.77 9.78 10.93
CA ALA A 97 3.62 8.91 10.68
C ALA A 97 3.80 7.48 11.19
N CYS A 98 5.02 6.92 11.13
CA CYS A 98 5.25 5.49 11.30
C CYS A 98 6.62 5.16 11.94
N PRO A 99 6.71 4.10 12.77
CA PRO A 99 8.00 3.61 13.26
C PRO A 99 8.85 2.99 12.13
N GLN A 100 10.16 2.93 12.34
CA GLN A 100 11.06 2.16 11.48
C GLN A 100 10.72 0.65 11.54
N GLY A 101 10.91 -0.05 10.43
CA GLY A 101 10.55 -1.47 10.29
C GLY A 101 9.04 -1.72 10.39
N LEU A 102 8.24 -0.78 9.86
CA LEU A 102 6.78 -0.76 9.91
C LEU A 102 6.14 -2.06 9.40
N ALA A 103 6.61 -2.57 8.27
CA ALA A 103 5.93 -3.60 7.49
C ALA A 103 6.86 -4.75 7.09
N ASP A 104 6.30 -5.95 7.04
CA ASP A 104 6.93 -7.16 6.51
C ASP A 104 6.60 -7.33 5.02
N LEU A 105 5.57 -6.66 4.53
CA LEU A 105 5.24 -6.51 3.11
C LEU A 105 4.94 -5.04 2.81
N VAL A 106 5.65 -4.46 1.84
CA VAL A 106 5.27 -3.18 1.23
C VAL A 106 4.77 -3.47 -0.18
N VAL A 107 3.54 -3.05 -0.48
CA VAL A 107 2.95 -3.10 -1.82
C VAL A 107 2.92 -1.69 -2.38
N ASP A 108 3.44 -1.53 -3.59
CA ASP A 108 3.45 -0.30 -4.35
C ASP A 108 2.75 -0.56 -5.68
N LYS A 109 1.60 0.06 -5.89
CA LYS A 109 0.83 -0.07 -7.13
C LYS A 109 0.73 1.29 -7.83
N GLY A 110 1.75 1.57 -8.63
CA GLY A 110 1.88 2.82 -9.39
C GLY A 110 2.52 3.98 -8.63
N MET A 111 2.86 3.83 -7.35
CA MET A 111 3.55 4.88 -6.58
C MET A 111 4.98 5.06 -7.10
N LEU A 112 5.68 3.98 -7.48
CA LEU A 112 6.98 4.09 -8.15
C LEU A 112 6.88 4.87 -9.47
N ASP A 113 5.80 4.67 -10.24
CA ASP A 113 5.59 5.41 -11.50
C ASP A 113 5.43 6.91 -11.24
N CYS A 114 4.67 7.29 -10.21
CA CYS A 114 4.55 8.67 -9.76
C CYS A 114 5.92 9.23 -9.33
N ALA A 115 6.65 8.53 -8.48
CA ALA A 115 7.96 8.96 -7.98
C ALA A 115 9.01 9.10 -9.10
N ILE A 116 8.94 8.29 -10.16
CA ILE A 116 9.81 8.46 -11.34
C ILE A 116 9.51 9.79 -12.05
N VAL A 117 8.24 10.12 -12.25
CA VAL A 117 7.82 11.37 -12.91
C VAL A 117 8.16 12.59 -12.06
N GLU A 118 8.06 12.46 -10.74
CA GLU A 118 8.38 13.52 -9.78
C GLU A 118 9.88 13.61 -9.45
N HIS A 119 10.72 12.75 -10.06
CA HIS A 119 12.17 12.68 -9.81
C HIS A 119 12.56 12.28 -8.37
N ASP A 120 11.68 11.60 -7.64
CA ASP A 120 11.88 11.14 -6.25
C ASP A 120 12.05 9.62 -6.11
N ALA A 121 12.12 8.86 -7.22
CA ALA A 121 12.24 7.40 -7.19
C ALA A 121 13.38 6.87 -6.29
N ALA A 122 14.54 7.54 -6.30
CA ALA A 122 15.65 7.15 -5.42
C ALA A 122 15.31 7.33 -3.94
N ARG A 123 14.59 8.41 -3.58
CA ARG A 123 14.13 8.65 -2.20
C ARG A 123 13.10 7.62 -1.78
N LEU A 124 12.11 7.35 -2.61
CA LEU A 124 11.11 6.30 -2.39
C LEU A 124 11.79 4.95 -2.07
N LEU A 125 12.71 4.49 -2.94
CA LEU A 125 13.38 3.21 -2.77
C LEU A 125 14.24 3.17 -1.49
N CYS A 126 14.96 4.24 -1.18
CA CYS A 126 15.72 4.37 0.05
C CYS A 126 14.81 4.33 1.29
N ASN A 127 13.70 5.04 1.28
CA ASN A 127 12.75 5.11 2.39
C ASN A 127 12.02 3.78 2.59
N VAL A 128 11.59 3.13 1.52
CA VAL A 128 11.02 1.78 1.56
C VAL A 128 12.00 0.82 2.22
N ARG A 129 13.27 0.82 1.80
CA ARG A 129 14.27 -0.11 2.34
C ARG A 129 14.71 0.19 3.77
N SER A 130 14.91 1.47 4.11
CA SER A 130 15.53 1.87 5.36
C SER A 130 14.53 2.18 6.49
N TRP A 131 13.29 2.53 6.13
CA TRP A 131 12.27 2.92 7.09
C TRP A 131 11.08 1.97 7.10
N LEU A 132 10.48 1.68 5.95
CA LEU A 132 9.21 0.94 5.92
C LEU A 132 9.41 -0.56 6.12
N LEU A 133 10.37 -1.17 5.41
CA LEU A 133 10.57 -2.61 5.44
C LEU A 133 11.29 -3.07 6.70
N SER A 134 10.78 -4.16 7.28
CA SER A 134 11.53 -4.97 8.24
C SER A 134 12.75 -5.63 7.54
N PRO A 135 13.78 -6.08 8.29
CA PRO A 135 15.01 -6.60 7.70
C PRO A 135 14.85 -7.77 6.71
N ARG A 136 13.74 -8.50 6.78
CA ARG A 136 13.39 -9.61 5.88
C ARG A 136 12.09 -9.36 5.11
N GLY A 137 11.64 -8.11 5.09
CA GLY A 137 10.41 -7.73 4.42
C GLY A 137 10.50 -7.87 2.91
N VAL A 138 9.35 -8.01 2.28
CA VAL A 138 9.20 -8.11 0.84
C VAL A 138 8.66 -6.79 0.30
N TYR A 139 9.25 -6.30 -0.79
CA TYR A 139 8.74 -5.17 -1.55
C TYR A 139 8.16 -5.66 -2.87
N VAL A 140 6.87 -5.42 -3.09
CA VAL A 140 6.19 -5.75 -4.34
C VAL A 140 5.85 -4.46 -5.07
N VAL A 141 6.29 -4.37 -6.32
CA VAL A 141 6.01 -3.23 -7.20
C VAL A 141 5.14 -3.70 -8.37
N VAL A 142 4.02 -3.03 -8.56
CA VAL A 142 3.12 -3.18 -9.71
C VAL A 142 3.18 -1.88 -10.50
N SER A 143 3.82 -1.92 -11.67
CA SER A 143 4.18 -0.72 -12.43
C SER A 143 3.83 -0.83 -13.91
N PHE A 144 3.66 0.31 -14.59
CA PHE A 144 3.58 0.38 -16.06
C PHE A 144 4.92 0.08 -16.74
N ARG A 145 6.02 0.11 -15.99
CA ARG A 145 7.36 -0.17 -16.52
C ARG A 145 7.54 -1.65 -16.78
N LYS A 146 8.17 -1.95 -17.91
CA LYS A 146 8.67 -3.28 -18.23
C LYS A 146 10.09 -3.42 -17.68
N PRO A 147 10.51 -4.63 -17.27
CA PRO A 147 11.90 -4.92 -16.91
C PRO A 147 12.89 -4.56 -18.04
#